data_AF-A0A087U5Q4-F1
#
_entry.id   AF-A0A087U5Q4-F1
#
_cell.length_a   1.000
_cell.length_b   1.000
_cell.length_c   1.000
_cell.angle_alpha   90.00
_cell.angle_beta   90.00
_cell.angle_gamma   90.00
#
_symmetry.space_group_name_H-M   'P 1'
#
loop_
_entity.id
_entity.type
_entity.pdbx_description
1 polymer ?
#
loop_
_entity_poly.entity_id
_entity_poly.type
_entity_poly.pdbx_seq_one_letter_code
_entity_poly.pdbx_strand_id
1 'polypeptide(L)'
;MATNFDMIDPPSVDKRCSRKENKSVSVKQPKLIRNYNKYMGGVNLLDNFVAMYKVKDKKWWWPIFTNFIDVANTMPKISLSDFQRSLALALLKTREEYFTICGL
;
A
#
# COMPACT_ATOMS: atom_id res chain seq x y z
N MET A 1 10.56 -17.18 -8.31
CA MET A 1 10.06 -18.44 -7.73
C MET A 1 8.59 -18.57 -8.11
N ALA A 2 8.25 -19.53 -8.96
CA ALA A 2 6.86 -19.89 -9.24
C ALA A 2 6.61 -21.24 -8.56
N THR A 3 5.76 -21.25 -7.54
CA THR A 3 5.36 -22.47 -6.84
C THR A 3 4.39 -23.26 -7.72
N ASN A 4 4.51 -24.59 -7.77
CA ASN A 4 3.60 -25.54 -8.45
C ASN A 4 2.15 -25.56 -7.89
N PHE A 5 1.74 -24.49 -7.20
CA PHE A 5 0.50 -24.39 -6.46
C PHE A 5 -0.74 -24.28 -7.35
N ASP A 6 -0.60 -23.67 -8.53
CA ASP A 6 -1.72 -23.49 -9.47
C ASP A 6 -1.52 -24.27 -10.77
N MET A 7 -2.59 -24.95 -11.21
CA MET A 7 -2.68 -25.54 -12.54
C MET A 7 -2.73 -24.47 -13.64
N ILE A 8 -2.19 -24.81 -14.81
CA ILE A 8 -2.13 -23.94 -16.00
C ILE A 8 -3.54 -23.68 -16.57
N ASP A 9 -4.44 -24.66 -16.42
CA ASP A 9 -5.79 -24.67 -16.99
C ASP A 9 -6.91 -24.39 -15.96
N PRO A 10 -8.02 -23.76 -16.37
CA PRO A 10 -8.28 -23.21 -17.70
C PRO A 10 -7.61 -21.84 -17.91
N PRO A 11 -7.18 -21.51 -19.14
CA PRO A 11 -6.63 -20.21 -19.47
C PRO A 11 -7.69 -19.11 -19.29
N SER A 12 -7.33 -18.08 -18.54
CA SER A 12 -8.18 -16.91 -18.29
C SER A 12 -7.92 -15.81 -19.30
N VAL A 13 -8.94 -15.08 -19.73
CA VAL A 13 -8.77 -13.90 -20.58
C VAL A 13 -8.55 -12.68 -19.69
N ASP A 14 -7.50 -11.91 -19.98
CA ASP A 14 -7.22 -10.66 -19.27
C ASP A 14 -6.83 -9.55 -20.23
N LYS A 15 -7.02 -8.30 -19.80
CA LYS A 15 -6.77 -7.11 -20.60
C LYS A 15 -5.33 -6.67 -20.39
N ARG A 16 -4.52 -6.77 -21.44
CA ARG A 16 -3.15 -6.26 -21.44
C ARG A 16 -3.07 -4.99 -22.28
N CYS A 17 -2.44 -3.94 -21.77
CA CYS A 17 -2.15 -2.75 -22.57
C CYS A 17 -0.97 -3.04 -23.51
N SER A 18 -1.19 -2.94 -24.83
CA SER A 18 -0.12 -3.01 -25.83
C SER A 18 0.43 -1.62 -26.08
N ARG A 19 1.70 -1.37 -25.73
CA ARG A 19 2.36 -0.07 -25.95
C ARG A 19 2.52 0.27 -27.42
N LYS A 20 2.57 -0.73 -28.31
CA LYS A 20 2.66 -0.54 -29.76
C LYS A 20 1.36 -0.01 -30.36
N GLU A 21 0.23 -0.41 -29.80
CA GLU A 21 -1.10 -0.08 -30.33
C GLU A 21 -1.86 0.93 -29.47
N ASN A 22 -1.30 1.33 -28.31
CA ASN A 22 -1.94 2.16 -27.28
C ASN A 22 -3.38 1.73 -26.95
N LYS A 23 -3.65 0.42 -27.06
CA LYS A 23 -4.96 -0.18 -26.85
C LYS A 23 -4.88 -1.31 -25.85
N SER A 24 -5.98 -1.53 -25.14
CA SER A 24 -6.15 -2.71 -24.30
C SER A 24 -6.55 -3.89 -25.17
N VAL A 25 -5.67 -4.88 -25.27
CA VAL A 25 -5.86 -6.11 -26.04
C VAL A 25 -6.20 -7.23 -25.06
N SER A 26 -7.23 -8.02 -25.37
CA SER A 26 -7.56 -9.22 -24.60
C SER A 26 -6.60 -10.35 -24.96
N VAL A 27 -5.80 -10.77 -23.99
CA VAL A 27 -4.80 -11.84 -24.16
C VAL A 27 -5.18 -13.02 -23.26
N LYS A 28 -5.07 -14.24 -23.77
CA LYS A 28 -5.22 -15.45 -22.96
C LYS A 28 -3.99 -15.58 -22.05
N GLN A 29 -4.19 -15.66 -20.74
CA GLN A 29 -3.15 -15.89 -19.75
C GLN A 29 -3.45 -17.14 -18.90
N PRO A 30 -2.43 -17.93 -18.54
CA PRO A 30 -2.55 -19.02 -17.57
C PRO A 30 -3.12 -18.55 -16.23
N LYS A 31 -3.89 -19.41 -15.58
CA LYS A 31 -4.50 -19.12 -14.27
C LYS A 31 -3.46 -18.82 -13.19
N LEU A 32 -2.32 -19.51 -13.22
CA LEU A 32 -1.17 -19.27 -12.34
C LEU A 32 -0.73 -17.79 -12.37
N ILE A 33 -0.60 -17.21 -13.57
CA ILE A 33 -0.15 -15.81 -13.72
C ILE A 33 -1.22 -14.86 -13.18
N ARG A 34 -2.50 -15.15 -13.43
CA ARG A 34 -3.60 -14.36 -12.90
C ARG A 34 -3.64 -14.37 -11.37
N ASN A 35 -3.46 -15.53 -10.74
CA ASN A 35 -3.42 -15.64 -9.29
C ASN A 35 -2.22 -14.89 -8.72
N TYR A 36 -1.05 -15.03 -9.31
CA TYR A 36 0.12 -14.25 -8.92
C TYR A 36 -0.15 -12.74 -8.98
N ASN A 37 -0.67 -12.25 -10.12
CA ASN A 37 -0.99 -10.83 -10.30
C ASN A 37 -2.06 -10.33 -9.32
N LYS A 38 -3.02 -11.19 -8.94
CA LYS A 38 -4.08 -10.84 -7.97
C LYS A 38 -3.53 -10.54 -6.58
N TYR A 39 -2.49 -11.25 -6.14
CA TYR A 39 -1.93 -11.11 -4.79
C TYR A 39 -0.67 -10.24 -4.71
N MET A 40 -0.05 -9.91 -5.84
CA MET A 40 1.15 -9.07 -5.91
C MET A 40 0.94 -7.62 -5.41
N GLY A 41 -0.26 -7.06 -5.53
CA GLY A 41 -0.50 -5.62 -5.31
C GLY A 41 -0.36 -5.14 -3.86
N GLY A 42 -0.31 -6.02 -2.86
CA GLY A 42 -0.28 -5.63 -1.45
C GLY A 42 0.98 -4.85 -1.05
N VAL A 43 2.15 -5.28 -1.53
CA VAL A 43 3.44 -4.65 -1.18
C VAL A 43 3.57 -3.28 -1.85
N ASN A 44 3.15 -3.15 -3.11
CA ASN A 44 3.21 -1.88 -3.85
C ASN A 44 2.32 -0.80 -3.22
N LEU A 45 1.16 -1.18 -2.67
CA LEU A 45 0.29 -0.24 -1.97
C LEU A 45 0.95 0.28 -0.69
N LEU A 46 1.56 -0.62 0.08
CA LEU A 46 2.32 -0.29 1.29
C LEU A 46 3.49 0.66 1.00
N ASP A 47 4.26 0.37 -0.04
CA ASP A 47 5.40 1.19 -0.47
C ASP A 47 4.94 2.60 -0.89
N ASN A 48 3.81 2.70 -1.59
CA ASN A 48 3.21 3.99 -1.94
C ASN A 48 2.74 4.77 -0.70
N PHE A 49 2.18 4.11 0.31
CA PHE A 49 1.82 4.77 1.58
C PHE A 49 3.04 5.29 2.33
N VAL A 50 4.09 4.48 2.41
CA VAL A 50 5.36 4.88 3.03
C VAL A 50 5.97 6.06 2.29
N ALA A 51 5.88 6.09 0.95
CA ALA A 51 6.37 7.21 0.15
C ALA A 51 5.53 8.50 0.36
N MET A 52 4.20 8.38 0.48
CA MET A 52 3.29 9.51 0.65
C MET A 52 3.37 10.14 2.05
N TYR A 53 3.48 9.34 3.11
CA TYR A 53 3.42 9.80 4.51
C TYR A 53 4.76 9.73 5.25
N LYS A 54 5.88 9.76 4.51
CA LYS A 54 7.21 9.67 5.11
C LYS A 54 7.45 10.81 6.10
N VAL A 55 7.42 10.48 7.39
CA VAL A 55 7.82 11.38 8.47
C VAL A 55 9.34 11.59 8.39
N LYS A 56 9.77 12.85 8.31
CA LYS A 56 11.19 13.23 8.29
C LYS A 56 11.59 13.73 9.66
N ASP A 57 12.33 12.91 10.39
CA ASP A 57 12.86 13.26 11.71
C ASP A 57 14.38 13.12 11.79
N LYS A 58 14.99 13.85 12.73
CA LYS A 58 16.45 13.86 12.95
C LYS A 58 17.00 12.53 13.45
N LYS A 59 16.14 11.71 14.08
CA LYS A 59 16.48 10.38 14.60
C LYS A 59 16.17 9.33 13.53
N TRP A 60 17.18 8.58 13.11
CA TRP A 60 17.08 7.60 12.01
C TRP A 60 16.01 6.50 12.23
N TRP A 61 15.72 6.15 13.49
CA TRP A 61 14.78 5.09 13.85
C TRP A 61 13.33 5.57 13.92
N TRP A 62 13.10 6.88 14.04
CA TRP A 62 11.76 7.43 14.23
C TRP A 62 10.85 7.24 13.01
N PRO A 63 11.31 7.48 11.76
CA PRO A 63 10.52 7.19 10.56
C PRO A 63 10.13 5.71 10.44
N ILE A 64 10.94 4.79 10.95
CA ILE A 64 10.65 3.34 10.94
C ILE A 64 9.51 3.03 11.91
N PHE A 65 9.54 3.63 13.10
CA PHE A 65 8.52 3.45 14.13
C PHE A 65 7.15 4.01 13.71
N THR A 66 7.12 5.22 13.14
CA THR A 66 5.88 5.84 12.65
C THR A 66 5.27 5.03 11.51
N ASN A 67 6.09 4.62 10.54
CA ASN A 67 5.63 3.77 9.43
C ASN A 67 5.09 2.41 9.93
N PHE A 68 5.67 1.86 11.00
CA PHE A 68 5.18 0.59 11.57
C PHE A 68 3.78 0.74 12.17
N ILE A 69 3.53 1.82 12.92
CA ILE A 69 2.20 2.15 13.46
C ILE A 69 1.20 2.40 12.34
N ASP A 70 1.60 3.13 11.30
CA ASP A 70 0.76 3.44 10.15
C ASP A 70 0.35 2.17 9.40
N VAL A 71 1.27 1.23 9.21
CA VAL A 71 0.98 -0.06 8.59
C VAL A 71 0.04 -0.89 9.47
N ALA A 72 0.31 -1.00 10.78
CA ALA A 72 -0.54 -1.74 11.71
C ALA A 72 -2.00 -1.24 11.72
N ASN A 73 -2.19 0.09 11.61
CA ASN A 73 -3.50 0.73 11.60
C ASN A 73 -4.21 0.69 10.23
N THR A 74 -3.48 0.53 9.12
CA THR A 74 -4.04 0.49 7.75
C THR A 74 -4.33 -0.93 7.24
N MET A 75 -3.73 -1.96 7.86
CA MET A 75 -4.01 -3.36 7.54
C MET A 75 -5.50 -3.78 7.67
N PRO A 76 -6.35 -3.19 8.54
CA PRO A 76 -7.80 -3.44 8.52
C PRO A 76 -8.54 -2.50 7.54
N LYS A 77 -8.41 -2.71 6.22
CA LYS A 77 -9.29 -2.19 5.14
C LYS A 77 -9.90 -0.77 5.33
N ILE A 78 -9.18 0.18 5.90
CA ILE A 78 -9.67 1.55 6.08
C ILE A 78 -9.38 2.33 4.80
N SER A 79 -10.36 3.09 4.33
CA SER A 79 -10.20 3.92 3.13
C SER A 79 -9.06 4.92 3.35
N LEU A 80 -8.26 5.15 2.31
CA LEU A 80 -7.11 6.06 2.29
C LEU A 80 -7.45 7.45 2.84
N SER A 81 -8.67 7.92 2.57
CA SER A 81 -9.20 9.21 3.04
C SER A 81 -9.55 9.22 4.53
N ASP A 82 -10.02 8.09 5.07
CA ASP A 82 -10.35 7.99 6.50
C ASP A 82 -9.08 7.88 7.34
N PHE A 83 -8.05 7.24 6.80
CA PHE A 83 -6.72 7.22 7.41
C PHE A 83 -6.09 8.62 7.47
N GLN A 84 -6.12 9.38 6.38
CA GLN A 84 -5.64 10.77 6.35
C GLN A 84 -6.30 11.64 7.42
N ARG A 85 -7.62 11.48 7.62
CA ARG A 85 -8.37 12.19 8.68
C ARG A 85 -7.93 11.73 10.07
N SER A 86 -7.77 10.44 10.28
CA SER A 86 -7.33 9.88 11.57
C SER A 86 -5.92 10.33 11.96
N LEU A 87 -4.99 10.38 11.00
CA LEU A 87 -3.60 10.77 11.23
C LEU A 87 -3.47 12.28 11.42
N ALA A 88 -4.22 13.09 10.65
CA ALA A 88 -4.31 14.53 10.87
C ALA A 88 -4.85 14.86 12.28
N LEU A 89 -5.88 14.15 12.74
CA LEU A 89 -6.40 14.30 14.10
C LEU A 89 -5.40 13.83 15.16
N ALA A 90 -4.69 12.72 14.94
CA ALA A 90 -3.68 12.21 15.86
C ALA A 90 -2.47 13.17 15.98
N LEU A 91 -2.01 13.76 14.87
CA LEU A 91 -0.93 14.75 14.86
C LEU A 91 -1.34 16.08 15.50
N LEU A 92 -2.58 16.53 15.29
CA LEU A 92 -3.10 17.72 15.98
C LEU A 92 -3.25 17.47 17.48
N LYS A 93 -3.74 16.31 17.88
CA LYS A 93 -3.90 15.93 19.29
C LYS A 93 -2.56 15.79 20.00
N THR A 94 -1.60 15.10 19.39
CA THR A 94 -0.24 15.00 19.94
C THR A 94 0.42 16.38 20.02
N ARG A 95 0.23 17.27 19.03
CA ARG A 95 0.73 18.65 19.10
C ARG A 95 0.14 19.44 20.28
N GLU A 96 -1.16 19.32 20.56
CA GLU A 96 -1.78 19.95 21.73
C GLU A 96 -1.29 19.37 23.06
N GLU A 97 -1.09 18.05 23.14
CA GLU A 97 -0.54 17.40 24.32
C GLU A 97 0.91 17.85 24.58
N TYR A 98 1.77 17.95 23.55
CA TYR A 98 3.11 18.52 23.69
C TYR A 98 3.09 20.00 24.12
N PHE A 99 2.14 20.79 23.64
CA PHE A 99 1.98 22.19 24.04
C PHE A 99 1.55 22.32 25.51
N THR A 100 0.66 21.43 25.97
CA THR A 100 0.19 21.40 27.36
C THR A 100 1.26 20.90 28.33
N ILE A 101 2.10 19.95 27.91
CA ILE A 101 3.19 19.38 28.73
C ILE A 101 4.42 20.30 28.78
N CYS A 102 4.73 21.04 27.69
CA CYS A 102 5.88 21.95 27.65
C CYS A 102 5.59 23.39 28.08
N GLY A 103 4.34 23.76 28.36
CA GLY A 103 3.98 25.04 28.99
C GLY A 103 4.54 26.27 28.28
N LEU A 104 3.91 26.66 27.17
CA LEU A 104 3.94 28.05 26.66
C LEU A 104 2.53 28.63 26.67
#